data_AF-A0A0E9LVW2-F1
#
_entry.id   AF-A0A0E9LVW2-F1
#
_cell.length_a   1.000
_cell.length_b   1.000
_cell.length_c   1.000
_cell.angle_alpha   90.00
_cell.angle_beta   90.00
_cell.angle_gamma   90.00
#
_symmetry.space_group_name_H-M   'P 1'
#
loop_
_entity.id
_entity.type
_entity.pdbx_description
1 polymer ?
#
loop_
_entity_poly.entity_id
_entity_poly.type
_entity_poly.pdbx_seq_one_letter_code
_entity_poly.pdbx_strand_id
1 'polypeptide(L)'
;MLRVVRDIKEKFKAEYVVDMLVGKPTTALKAYNHHELEVFGSGDDQDVHYWSAVIRHSLVAGLIIKEIENYGLLKLSEKGWAYLDAPYSIMLTRNHNYDEMEEETRTGASTAAVDPQLFSMLKDLRKRISKKLNLPPFVIFQDPSLEAMSTYYPITMDELQNMPGVGAGKAKRFGNDFLELIQSHVEDNEIERPIDLVVKSVANKSKLKISIIQNIDRKVSLDDIAESKGIEMNDLLKELESIVYSGTRVNIDYHIDQVMDEDHRDDIFLYFKEDAESDDIPTALEELGEDEFSEEEVRMVRIKFISEVGN
;
A
#
# COMPACT_ATOMS: atom_id res chain seq x y z
N MET A 1 12.76 -20.09 19.06
CA MET A 1 12.16 -20.02 17.70
C MET A 1 11.88 -21.39 17.07
N LEU A 2 12.86 -22.20 16.63
CA LEU A 2 12.55 -23.46 15.89
C LEU A 2 11.68 -24.46 16.68
N ARG A 3 11.85 -24.51 18.02
CA ARG A 3 10.96 -25.27 18.92
C ARG A 3 9.50 -24.78 18.88
N VAL A 4 9.27 -23.48 18.76
CA VAL A 4 7.92 -22.91 18.62
C VAL A 4 7.28 -23.42 17.33
N VAL A 5 8.01 -23.39 16.20
CA VAL A 5 7.51 -23.89 14.90
C VAL A 5 7.13 -25.38 14.98
N ARG A 6 7.96 -26.18 15.67
CA ARG A 6 7.69 -27.60 15.94
C ARG A 6 6.43 -27.79 16.80
N ASP A 7 6.33 -27.06 17.90
CA ASP A 7 5.31 -27.29 18.93
C ASP A 7 3.91 -26.83 18.47
N ILE A 8 3.85 -25.83 17.59
CA ILE A 8 2.61 -25.43 16.88
C ILE A 8 2.34 -26.27 15.62
N LYS A 9 3.07 -27.38 15.45
CA LYS A 9 2.89 -28.40 14.39
C LYS A 9 3.02 -27.87 12.96
N GLU A 10 3.85 -26.84 12.74
CA GLU A 10 4.16 -26.31 11.40
C GLU A 10 2.93 -25.81 10.61
N LYS A 11 1.88 -25.40 11.31
CA LYS A 11 0.59 -24.99 10.73
C LYS A 11 0.35 -23.49 10.67
N PHE A 12 1.36 -22.68 10.98
CA PHE A 12 1.19 -21.24 11.19
C PHE A 12 2.24 -20.42 10.45
N LYS A 13 1.88 -19.16 10.19
CA LYS A 13 2.72 -18.19 9.48
C LYS A 13 3.71 -17.51 10.44
N ALA A 14 4.65 -16.78 9.86
CA ALA A 14 5.70 -16.06 10.60
C ALA A 14 5.14 -15.13 11.69
N GLU A 15 4.11 -14.33 11.39
CA GLU A 15 3.49 -13.40 12.35
C GLU A 15 3.03 -14.12 13.62
N TYR A 16 2.34 -15.25 13.47
CA TYR A 16 1.88 -16.06 14.59
C TYR A 16 3.03 -16.65 15.42
N VAL A 17 4.13 -17.04 14.76
CA VAL A 17 5.35 -17.51 15.45
C VAL A 17 6.02 -16.37 16.22
N VAL A 18 6.00 -15.14 15.69
CA VAL A 18 6.52 -13.96 16.39
C VAL A 18 5.65 -13.61 17.59
N ASP A 19 4.33 -13.60 17.44
CA ASP A 19 3.41 -13.35 18.56
C ASP A 19 3.56 -14.40 19.69
N MET A 20 3.80 -15.68 19.33
CA MET A 20 4.15 -16.73 20.28
C MET A 20 5.45 -16.44 21.04
N LEU A 21 6.49 -15.98 20.35
CA LEU A 21 7.81 -15.74 20.92
C LEU A 21 7.82 -14.53 21.85
N VAL A 22 7.16 -13.44 21.44
CA VAL A 22 7.03 -12.20 22.22
C VAL A 22 6.01 -12.35 23.36
N GLY A 23 5.17 -13.39 23.32
CA GLY A 23 4.16 -13.64 24.36
C GLY A 23 2.92 -12.75 24.24
N LYS A 24 2.58 -12.31 23.02
CA LYS A 24 1.42 -11.45 22.76
C LYS A 24 0.15 -12.32 22.61
N PRO A 25 -0.83 -12.25 23.52
CA PRO A 25 -1.99 -13.14 23.49
C PRO A 25 -3.05 -12.66 22.49
N THR A 26 -2.93 -13.06 21.23
CA THR A 26 -3.93 -12.75 20.18
C THR A 26 -5.16 -13.66 20.27
N THR A 27 -6.28 -13.24 19.65
CA THR A 27 -7.52 -14.04 19.58
C THR A 27 -7.27 -15.42 18.96
N ALA A 28 -6.42 -15.50 17.94
CA ALA A 28 -6.04 -16.75 17.31
C ALA A 28 -5.22 -17.65 18.26
N LEU A 29 -4.29 -17.08 19.05
CA LEU A 29 -3.49 -17.84 20.03
C LEU A 29 -4.34 -18.42 21.16
N LYS A 30 -5.36 -17.69 21.59
CA LYS A 30 -6.35 -18.16 22.55
C LYS A 30 -7.20 -19.28 21.97
N ALA A 31 -7.68 -19.14 20.74
CA ALA A 31 -8.51 -20.15 20.07
C ALA A 31 -7.83 -21.52 19.91
N TYR A 32 -6.51 -21.54 19.74
CA TYR A 32 -5.72 -22.78 19.64
C TYR A 32 -5.10 -23.23 20.97
N ASN A 33 -5.38 -22.54 22.09
CA ASN A 33 -4.75 -22.77 23.41
C ASN A 33 -3.21 -22.74 23.38
N HIS A 34 -2.61 -22.08 22.39
CA HIS A 34 -1.15 -22.03 22.25
C HIS A 34 -0.48 -21.06 23.24
N HIS A 35 -1.27 -20.17 23.85
CA HIS A 35 -0.85 -19.33 24.98
C HIS A 35 -0.55 -20.11 26.27
N GLU A 36 -0.97 -21.38 26.36
CA GLU A 36 -0.70 -22.26 27.51
C GLU A 36 0.55 -23.13 27.31
N LEU A 37 1.16 -23.11 26.12
CA LEU A 37 2.36 -23.90 25.84
C LEU A 37 3.58 -23.31 26.55
N GLU A 38 4.50 -24.16 27.03
CA GLU A 38 5.73 -23.73 27.70
C GLU A 38 6.64 -22.85 26.83
N VAL A 39 6.46 -22.89 25.50
CA VAL A 39 7.24 -22.08 24.55
C VAL A 39 6.63 -20.70 24.29
N PHE A 40 5.46 -20.41 24.83
CA PHE A 40 4.83 -19.09 24.76
C PHE A 40 5.62 -18.08 25.60
N GLY A 41 5.96 -16.93 25.01
CA GLY A 41 6.80 -15.92 25.67
C GLY A 41 8.26 -16.33 25.83
N SER A 42 8.72 -17.42 25.21
CA SER A 42 10.11 -17.90 25.33
C SER A 42 11.17 -16.98 24.72
N GLY A 43 10.75 -15.85 24.15
CA GLY A 43 11.60 -14.82 23.57
C GLY A 43 11.17 -13.40 23.95
N ASP A 44 10.56 -13.24 25.12
CA ASP A 44 10.10 -11.94 25.63
C ASP A 44 11.23 -10.94 25.89
N ASP A 45 12.48 -11.40 25.86
CA ASP A 45 13.69 -10.59 25.96
C ASP A 45 14.00 -9.78 24.69
N GLN A 46 13.29 -10.03 23.58
CA GLN A 46 13.50 -9.37 22.30
C GLN A 46 12.17 -8.94 21.65
N ASP A 47 12.24 -7.89 20.82
CA ASP A 47 11.07 -7.34 20.15
C ASP A 47 10.63 -8.11 18.89
N VAL A 48 9.50 -7.68 18.33
CA VAL A 48 8.90 -8.22 17.09
C VAL A 48 9.86 -8.11 15.90
N HIS A 49 10.65 -7.04 15.80
CA HIS A 49 11.58 -6.81 14.69
C HIS A 49 12.75 -7.78 14.74
N TYR A 50 13.28 -8.04 15.94
CA TYR A 50 14.31 -9.03 16.18
C TYR A 50 13.83 -10.42 15.76
N TRP A 51 12.68 -10.87 16.27
CA TRP A 51 12.17 -12.21 15.93
C TRP A 51 11.81 -12.35 14.46
N SER A 52 11.30 -11.29 13.84
CA SER A 52 11.08 -11.24 12.39
C SER A 52 12.39 -11.39 11.61
N ALA A 53 13.47 -10.76 12.05
CA ALA A 53 14.79 -10.91 11.44
C ALA A 53 15.35 -12.32 11.64
N VAL A 54 15.19 -12.92 12.83
CA VAL A 54 15.60 -14.31 13.10
C VAL A 54 14.88 -15.29 12.17
N ILE A 55 13.57 -15.10 11.94
CA ILE A 55 12.80 -15.92 10.99
C ILE A 55 13.31 -15.75 9.57
N ARG A 56 13.55 -14.50 9.10
CA ARG A 56 14.11 -14.25 7.75
C ARG A 56 15.46 -14.94 7.56
N HIS A 57 16.38 -14.79 8.52
CA HIS A 57 17.69 -15.44 8.44
C HIS A 57 17.59 -16.96 8.51
N SER A 58 16.63 -17.49 9.26
CA SER A 58 16.40 -18.95 9.34
C SER A 58 15.83 -19.54 8.05
N LEU A 59 15.07 -18.75 7.28
CA LEU A 59 14.66 -19.10 5.92
C LEU A 59 15.85 -19.10 4.97
N VAL A 60 16.71 -18.07 5.04
CA VAL A 60 17.93 -17.95 4.21
C VAL A 60 18.94 -19.07 4.51
N ALA A 61 19.13 -19.39 5.79
CA ALA A 61 19.95 -20.52 6.23
C ALA A 61 19.33 -21.88 5.89
N GLY A 62 18.07 -21.89 5.42
CA GLY A 62 17.34 -23.08 5.03
C GLY A 62 17.00 -24.00 6.21
N LEU A 63 16.87 -23.47 7.43
CA LEU A 63 16.43 -24.21 8.62
C LEU A 63 14.90 -24.32 8.68
N ILE A 64 14.22 -23.31 8.18
CA ILE A 64 12.78 -23.32 7.94
C ILE A 64 12.52 -23.07 6.47
N ILE A 65 11.40 -23.58 5.99
CA ILE A 65 10.91 -23.38 4.63
C ILE A 65 9.49 -22.83 4.69
N LYS A 66 9.12 -22.04 3.67
CA LYS A 66 7.74 -21.61 3.44
C LYS A 66 7.09 -22.57 2.47
N GLU A 67 5.95 -23.14 2.86
CA GLU A 67 5.16 -23.96 1.96
C GLU A 67 4.37 -23.06 1.01
N ILE A 68 4.69 -23.17 -0.28
CA ILE A 68 4.13 -22.31 -1.35
C ILE A 68 2.64 -22.63 -1.58
N GLU A 69 2.26 -23.91 -1.48
CA GLU A 69 0.90 -24.38 -1.74
C GLU A 69 -0.10 -24.02 -0.62
N ASN A 70 0.36 -23.85 0.62
CA ASN A 70 -0.47 -23.59 1.80
C ASN A 70 -0.41 -22.14 2.29
N TYR A 71 -0.24 -21.16 1.41
CA TYR A 71 -0.26 -19.73 1.77
C TYR A 71 0.84 -19.31 2.77
N GLY A 72 2.04 -19.91 2.68
CA GLY A 72 3.23 -19.43 3.39
C GLY A 72 3.36 -19.88 4.84
N LEU A 73 2.84 -21.07 5.19
CA LEU A 73 3.09 -21.71 6.48
C LEU A 73 4.59 -22.01 6.65
N LEU A 74 5.09 -21.84 7.88
CA LEU A 74 6.47 -22.18 8.22
C LEU A 74 6.57 -23.66 8.61
N LYS A 75 7.41 -24.39 7.89
CA LYS A 75 7.81 -25.77 8.22
C LYS A 75 9.30 -25.85 8.53
N LEU A 76 9.71 -26.82 9.33
CA LEU A 76 11.12 -27.13 9.49
C LEU A 76 11.61 -27.86 8.26
N SER A 77 12.80 -27.50 7.78
CA SER A 77 13.49 -28.29 6.77
C SER A 77 14.20 -29.49 7.42
N GLU A 78 14.74 -30.40 6.62
CA GLU A 78 15.65 -31.45 7.12
C GLU A 78 16.82 -30.87 7.92
N LYS A 79 17.35 -29.71 7.50
CA LYS A 79 18.40 -28.99 8.24
C LYS A 79 17.87 -28.39 9.55
N GLY A 80 16.64 -27.92 9.59
CA GLY A 80 15.99 -27.41 10.81
C GLY A 80 15.80 -28.49 11.86
N TRP A 81 15.39 -29.69 11.43
CA TRP A 81 15.32 -30.86 12.30
C TRP A 81 16.69 -31.27 12.82
N ALA A 82 17.69 -31.38 11.94
CA ALA A 82 19.07 -31.67 12.35
C ALA A 82 19.64 -30.63 13.33
N TYR A 83 19.30 -29.36 13.17
CA TYR A 83 19.70 -28.29 14.08
C TYR A 83 19.05 -28.42 15.47
N LEU A 84 17.79 -28.88 15.55
CA LEU A 84 17.13 -29.12 16.82
C LEU A 84 17.78 -30.27 17.62
N ASP A 85 18.30 -31.27 16.91
CA ASP A 85 18.97 -32.44 17.50
C ASP A 85 20.42 -32.14 17.91
N ALA A 86 21.15 -31.38 17.09
CA ALA A 86 22.53 -30.97 17.35
C ALA A 86 22.73 -29.47 17.10
N PRO A 87 22.38 -28.62 18.08
CA PRO A 87 22.46 -27.17 17.92
C PRO A 87 23.91 -26.71 17.70
N TYR A 88 24.11 -25.86 16.70
CA TYR A 88 25.39 -25.20 16.44
C TYR A 88 25.20 -23.68 16.40
N SER A 89 26.27 -22.92 16.63
CA SER A 89 26.18 -21.45 16.60
C SER A 89 25.94 -20.95 15.18
N ILE A 90 24.93 -20.11 15.02
CA ILE A 90 24.66 -19.40 13.77
C ILE A 90 24.89 -17.92 14.01
N MET A 91 25.70 -17.31 13.15
CA MET A 91 25.87 -15.86 13.13
C MET A 91 24.64 -15.24 12.48
N LEU A 92 23.89 -14.48 13.28
CA LEU A 92 22.76 -13.70 12.81
C LEU A 92 23.21 -12.25 12.69
N THR A 93 22.96 -11.65 11.54
CA THR A 93 23.16 -10.20 11.39
C THR A 93 22.12 -9.51 12.26
N ARG A 94 22.58 -8.71 13.22
CA ARG A 94 21.68 -7.89 14.05
C ARG A 94 20.92 -6.97 13.10
N ASN A 95 19.59 -7.02 13.17
CA ASN A 95 18.78 -6.07 12.42
C ASN A 95 19.10 -4.68 13.00
N HIS A 96 19.61 -3.76 12.18
CA HIS A 96 19.61 -2.35 12.59
C HIS A 96 18.15 -1.91 12.72
N ASN A 97 17.87 -1.08 13.73
CA ASN A 97 16.58 -0.44 13.83
C ASN A 97 16.51 0.56 12.68
N TYR A 98 15.79 0.19 11.62
CA TYR A 98 15.73 0.95 10.38
C TYR A 98 14.69 2.09 10.43
N ASP A 99 14.12 2.41 11.59
CA ASP A 99 13.24 3.58 11.74
C ASP A 99 14.02 4.90 11.58
N GLU A 100 15.36 4.89 11.72
CA GLU A 100 16.24 6.03 11.41
C GLU A 100 17.09 5.83 10.14
N MET A 101 16.95 4.70 9.44
CA MET A 101 17.81 4.34 8.30
C MET A 101 17.04 3.83 7.06
N GLU A 102 15.75 4.17 6.91
CA GLU A 102 15.07 4.02 5.61
C GLU A 102 15.80 4.77 4.47
N GLU A 103 16.81 5.59 4.76
CA GLU A 103 17.71 6.21 3.78
C GLU A 103 18.84 5.32 3.23
N GLU A 104 19.34 4.27 3.90
CA GLU A 104 20.68 3.73 3.54
C GLU A 104 20.79 2.27 3.08
N THR A 105 19.71 1.47 3.03
CA THR A 105 19.83 0.05 2.58
C THR A 105 19.20 -0.25 1.22
N ARG A 106 19.19 0.75 0.33
CA ARG A 106 19.05 0.55 -1.12
C ARG A 106 20.39 0.24 -1.81
N THR A 107 21.28 -0.49 -1.16
CA THR A 107 22.61 -0.83 -1.72
C THR A 107 22.74 -2.34 -1.89
N GLY A 108 21.97 -2.88 -2.83
CA GLY A 108 22.01 -4.31 -3.14
C GLY A 108 21.14 -4.78 -4.31
N ALA A 109 20.67 -3.85 -5.13
CA ALA A 109 20.14 -4.03 -6.48
C ALA A 109 20.05 -2.61 -7.02
N SER A 110 20.42 -2.35 -8.28
CA SER A 110 20.30 -1.02 -8.88
C SER A 110 18.84 -0.54 -8.85
N THR A 111 18.41 0.06 -7.76
CA THR A 111 17.17 0.83 -7.68
C THR A 111 17.59 2.26 -7.99
N ALA A 112 17.21 2.74 -9.17
CA ALA A 112 17.41 4.13 -9.54
C ALA A 112 17.00 5.03 -8.36
N ALA A 113 17.92 5.90 -7.94
CA ALA A 113 17.54 7.01 -7.07
C ALA A 113 16.55 7.89 -7.83
N VAL A 114 15.58 8.46 -7.11
CA VAL A 114 14.66 9.46 -7.68
C VAL A 114 15.49 10.56 -8.32
N ASP A 115 15.28 10.85 -9.59
CA ASP A 115 15.91 12.00 -10.25
C ASP A 115 15.28 13.30 -9.73
N PRO A 116 16.01 14.10 -8.95
CA PRO A 116 15.47 15.31 -8.35
C PRO A 116 15.15 16.39 -9.40
N GLN A 117 15.87 16.41 -10.53
CA GLN A 117 15.66 17.37 -11.60
C GLN A 117 14.37 17.03 -12.34
N LEU A 118 14.21 15.77 -12.76
CA LEU A 118 12.98 15.32 -13.41
C LEU A 118 11.77 15.48 -12.48
N PHE A 119 11.91 15.13 -11.20
CA PHE A 119 10.84 15.30 -10.22
C PHE A 119 10.37 16.76 -10.10
N SER A 120 11.31 17.71 -10.05
CA SER A 120 10.98 19.15 -10.06
C SER A 120 10.26 19.55 -11.34
N MET A 121 10.73 19.10 -12.50
CA MET A 121 10.11 19.41 -13.80
C MET A 121 8.69 18.84 -13.90
N LEU A 122 8.46 17.62 -13.38
CA LEU A 122 7.12 17.00 -13.33
C LEU A 122 6.18 17.74 -12.38
N LYS A 123 6.68 18.23 -11.23
CA LYS A 123 5.90 19.09 -10.31
C LYS A 123 5.47 20.39 -10.98
N ASP A 124 6.38 21.03 -11.72
CA ASP A 124 6.07 22.25 -12.47
C ASP A 124 5.07 22.00 -13.60
N LEU A 125 5.20 20.88 -14.32
CA LEU A 125 4.25 20.46 -15.34
C LEU A 125 2.86 20.22 -14.74
N ARG A 126 2.78 19.47 -13.62
CA ARG A 126 1.55 19.23 -12.88
C ARG A 126 0.87 20.55 -12.50
N LYS A 127 1.62 21.51 -11.94
CA LYS A 127 1.11 22.84 -11.57
C LYS A 127 0.60 23.63 -12.78
N ARG A 128 1.25 23.49 -13.94
CA ARG A 128 0.84 24.17 -15.18
C ARG A 128 -0.48 23.60 -15.71
N ILE A 129 -0.60 22.27 -15.72
CA ILE A 129 -1.83 21.57 -16.14
C ILE A 129 -2.96 21.85 -15.15
N SER A 130 -2.68 21.86 -13.85
CA SER A 130 -3.68 22.13 -12.80
C SER A 130 -4.31 23.51 -12.97
N LYS A 131 -3.49 24.54 -13.19
CA LYS A 131 -3.95 25.90 -13.50
C LYS A 131 -4.76 25.97 -14.80
N LYS A 132 -4.32 25.27 -15.85
CA LYS A 132 -5.01 25.26 -17.15
C LYS A 132 -6.40 24.64 -17.06
N LEU A 133 -6.55 23.62 -16.22
CA LEU A 133 -7.81 22.89 -16.04
C LEU A 133 -8.64 23.40 -14.84
N ASN A 134 -8.13 24.39 -14.10
CA ASN A 134 -8.70 24.87 -12.84
C ASN A 134 -8.99 23.73 -11.85
N LEU A 135 -8.02 22.83 -11.71
CA LEU A 135 -8.08 21.67 -10.80
C LEU A 135 -6.96 21.77 -9.76
N PRO A 136 -7.14 21.22 -8.54
CA PRO A 136 -6.04 21.04 -7.61
C PRO A 136 -4.94 20.12 -8.19
N PRO A 137 -3.65 20.37 -7.90
CA PRO A 137 -2.54 19.59 -8.46
C PRO A 137 -2.63 18.08 -8.18
N PHE A 138 -3.02 17.69 -6.96
CA PHE A 138 -3.09 16.29 -6.52
C PHE A 138 -4.08 15.43 -7.32
N VAL A 139 -5.06 16.07 -7.97
CA VAL A 139 -6.05 15.40 -8.83
C VAL A 139 -5.41 14.81 -10.09
N ILE A 140 -4.37 15.46 -10.62
CA ILE A 140 -3.67 15.03 -11.85
C ILE A 140 -2.84 13.78 -11.57
N PHE A 141 -1.81 13.91 -10.73
CA PHE A 141 -0.97 12.82 -10.24
C PHE A 141 -0.49 13.15 -8.83
N GLN A 142 -0.55 12.17 -7.93
CA GLN A 142 -0.01 12.30 -6.58
C GLN A 142 1.52 12.26 -6.59
N ASP A 143 2.15 12.77 -5.54
CA ASP A 143 3.62 12.80 -5.41
C ASP A 143 4.27 11.41 -5.59
N PRO A 144 3.74 10.29 -5.02
CA PRO A 144 4.30 8.96 -5.26
C PRO A 144 4.32 8.53 -6.72
N SER A 145 3.36 8.98 -7.53
CA SER A 145 3.33 8.72 -8.97
C SER A 145 4.45 9.48 -9.68
N LEU A 146 4.69 10.74 -9.30
CA LEU A 146 5.77 11.55 -9.87
C LEU A 146 7.16 11.04 -9.47
N GLU A 147 7.33 10.58 -8.23
CA GLU A 147 8.56 9.95 -7.76
C GLU A 147 8.86 8.67 -8.54
N ALA A 148 7.84 7.83 -8.77
CA ALA A 148 7.98 6.63 -9.59
C ALA A 148 8.35 6.97 -11.04
N MET A 149 7.70 7.97 -11.66
CA MET A 149 8.07 8.44 -13.00
C MET A 149 9.52 8.94 -13.06
N SER A 150 9.98 9.63 -12.02
CA SER A 150 11.35 10.15 -11.91
C SER A 150 12.40 9.06 -11.61
N THR A 151 11.93 7.87 -11.23
CA THR A 151 12.77 6.71 -10.94
C THR A 151 12.87 5.77 -12.15
N TYR A 152 11.74 5.54 -12.83
CA TYR A 152 11.62 4.53 -13.88
C TYR A 152 11.62 5.12 -15.30
N TYR A 153 11.47 6.44 -15.46
CA TYR A 153 11.49 7.13 -16.75
C TYR A 153 10.58 6.46 -17.81
N PRO A 154 9.26 6.36 -17.55
CA PRO A 154 8.34 5.83 -18.55
C PRO A 154 8.31 6.74 -19.78
N ILE A 155 8.54 6.17 -20.97
CA ILE A 155 8.44 6.90 -22.26
C ILE A 155 7.29 6.38 -23.12
N THR A 156 6.60 5.34 -22.66
CA THR A 156 5.43 4.78 -23.35
C THR A 156 4.18 4.84 -22.46
N MET A 157 3.02 4.86 -23.10
CA MET A 157 1.74 4.86 -22.39
C MET A 157 1.56 3.61 -21.52
N ASP A 158 2.03 2.46 -21.99
CA ASP A 158 1.93 1.20 -21.24
C ASP A 158 2.82 1.22 -19.99
N GLU A 159 4.05 1.74 -20.08
CA GLU A 159 4.92 1.92 -18.91
C GLU A 159 4.29 2.90 -17.91
N LEU A 160 3.73 4.01 -18.41
CA LEU A 160 3.07 5.02 -17.58
C LEU A 160 1.88 4.41 -16.82
N GLN A 161 1.05 3.59 -17.47
CA GLN A 161 -0.10 2.91 -16.84
C GLN A 161 0.28 1.87 -15.78
N ASN A 162 1.55 1.44 -15.75
CA ASN A 162 2.06 0.56 -14.72
C ASN A 162 2.67 1.32 -13.53
N MET A 163 2.73 2.65 -13.59
CA MET A 163 3.18 3.46 -12.46
C MET A 163 2.12 3.46 -11.33
N PRO A 164 2.56 3.46 -10.06
CA PRO A 164 1.64 3.50 -8.93
C PRO A 164 0.75 4.75 -8.99
N GLY A 165 -0.56 4.58 -8.84
CA GLY A 165 -1.53 5.68 -8.92
C GLY A 165 -1.82 6.19 -10.34
N VAL A 166 -1.32 5.52 -11.38
CA VAL A 166 -1.52 5.91 -12.78
C VAL A 166 -2.17 4.77 -13.54
N GLY A 167 -3.51 4.70 -13.52
CA GLY A 167 -4.21 3.77 -14.40
C GLY A 167 -4.71 4.44 -15.67
N ALA A 168 -5.49 3.68 -16.45
CA ALA A 168 -5.81 4.01 -17.83
C ALA A 168 -6.52 5.36 -18.02
N GLY A 169 -7.40 5.75 -17.09
CA GLY A 169 -8.14 7.03 -17.16
C GLY A 169 -7.20 8.24 -17.10
N LYS A 170 -6.40 8.33 -16.04
CA LYS A 170 -5.41 9.41 -15.85
C LYS A 170 -4.31 9.40 -16.90
N ALA A 171 -3.79 8.23 -17.24
CA ALA A 171 -2.79 8.09 -18.29
C ALA A 171 -3.31 8.62 -19.64
N LYS A 172 -4.55 8.31 -20.00
CA LYS A 172 -5.18 8.83 -21.22
C LYS A 172 -5.42 10.35 -21.17
N ARG A 173 -5.80 10.88 -20.01
CA ARG A 173 -6.19 12.29 -19.85
C ARG A 173 -5.00 13.24 -19.71
N PHE A 174 -3.96 12.83 -18.99
CA PHE A 174 -2.81 13.68 -18.65
C PHE A 174 -1.48 13.14 -19.17
N GLY A 175 -1.39 11.85 -19.53
CA GLY A 175 -0.11 11.18 -19.72
C GLY A 175 0.75 11.68 -20.87
N ASN A 176 0.16 12.19 -21.96
CA ASN A 176 0.94 12.65 -23.12
C ASN A 176 1.94 13.77 -22.77
N ASP A 177 1.50 14.79 -22.04
CA ASP A 177 2.36 15.92 -21.64
C ASP A 177 3.51 15.44 -20.74
N PHE A 178 3.25 14.46 -19.87
CA PHE A 178 4.27 13.89 -18.98
C PHE A 178 5.26 13.01 -19.73
N LEU A 179 4.79 12.17 -20.66
CA LEU A 179 5.64 11.33 -21.50
C LEU A 179 6.57 12.16 -22.37
N GLU A 180 6.08 13.25 -22.97
CA GLU A 180 6.89 14.15 -23.79
C GLU A 180 8.02 14.80 -22.97
N LEU A 181 7.70 15.26 -21.75
CA LEU A 181 8.69 15.83 -20.83
C LEU A 181 9.75 14.80 -20.40
N ILE A 182 9.32 13.59 -20.02
CA ILE A 182 10.22 12.51 -19.58
C ILE A 182 11.10 12.06 -20.75
N GLN A 183 10.53 11.89 -21.94
CA GLN A 183 11.28 11.51 -23.13
C GLN A 183 12.35 12.55 -23.47
N SER A 184 11.99 13.84 -23.47
CA SER A 184 12.96 14.93 -23.72
C SER A 184 14.08 14.91 -22.70
N HIS A 185 13.77 14.73 -21.40
CA HIS A 185 14.76 14.67 -20.34
C HIS A 185 15.70 13.46 -20.47
N VAL A 186 15.18 12.30 -20.87
CA VAL A 186 16.00 11.10 -21.13
C VAL A 186 16.94 11.33 -22.32
N GLU A 187 16.43 11.92 -23.41
CA GLU A 187 17.22 12.20 -24.61
C GLU A 187 18.31 13.25 -24.36
N ASP A 188 17.97 14.35 -23.69
CA ASP A 188 18.88 15.48 -23.42
C ASP A 188 20.03 15.11 -22.46
N ASN A 189 19.79 14.17 -21.54
CA ASN A 189 20.75 13.77 -20.51
C ASN A 189 21.34 12.37 -20.76
N GLU A 190 21.07 11.76 -21.91
CA GLU A 190 21.54 10.42 -22.31
C GLU A 190 21.30 9.35 -21.23
N ILE A 191 20.12 9.35 -20.61
CA ILE A 191 19.80 8.53 -19.44
C ILE A 191 19.60 7.06 -19.87
N GLU A 192 20.37 6.15 -19.28
CA GLU A 192 20.10 4.71 -19.37
C GLU A 192 18.89 4.33 -18.52
N ARG A 193 17.81 3.90 -19.18
CA ARG A 193 16.53 3.58 -18.53
C ARG A 193 16.55 2.16 -17.95
N PRO A 194 16.00 1.94 -16.74
CA PRO A 194 15.82 0.60 -16.18
C PRO A 194 14.65 -0.12 -16.88
N ILE A 195 14.93 -0.79 -18.00
CA ILE A 195 13.92 -1.40 -18.90
C ILE A 195 13.16 -2.61 -18.28
N ASP A 196 13.65 -3.19 -17.18
CA ASP A 196 13.21 -4.53 -16.76
C ASP A 196 12.28 -4.65 -15.54
N LEU A 197 11.90 -3.55 -14.88
CA LEU A 197 11.06 -3.62 -13.67
C LEU A 197 9.72 -2.91 -13.89
N VAL A 198 8.91 -3.43 -14.80
CA VAL A 198 7.48 -3.14 -14.80
C VAL A 198 6.90 -3.79 -13.55
N VAL A 199 6.68 -2.99 -12.50
CA VAL A 199 6.01 -3.42 -11.26
C VAL A 199 4.59 -3.83 -11.61
N LYS A 200 4.39 -5.09 -11.99
CA LYS A 200 3.06 -5.67 -12.13
C LYS A 200 2.43 -5.68 -10.75
N SER A 201 1.41 -4.86 -10.55
CA SER A 201 0.60 -4.89 -9.34
C SER A 201 0.14 -6.33 -9.06
N VAL A 202 0.30 -6.78 -7.81
CA VAL A 202 0.09 -8.18 -7.42
C VAL A 202 -1.35 -8.59 -7.75
N ALA A 203 -1.51 -9.65 -8.56
CA ALA A 203 -2.79 -10.09 -9.14
C ALA A 203 -3.95 -10.33 -8.14
N ASN A 204 -3.66 -10.46 -6.84
CA ASN A 204 -4.68 -10.66 -5.80
C ASN A 204 -5.37 -9.35 -5.36
N LYS A 205 -4.64 -8.22 -5.34
CA LYS A 205 -5.26 -6.90 -5.06
C LYS A 205 -6.25 -6.50 -6.16
N SER A 206 -6.01 -6.97 -7.39
CA SER A 206 -6.90 -6.74 -8.52
C SER A 206 -8.28 -7.40 -8.35
N LYS A 207 -8.38 -8.57 -7.71
CA LYS A 207 -9.66 -9.29 -7.55
C LYS A 207 -10.63 -8.58 -6.61
N LEU A 208 -10.15 -8.10 -5.46
CA LEU A 208 -10.98 -7.35 -4.51
C LEU A 208 -11.49 -6.06 -5.14
N LYS A 209 -10.60 -5.29 -5.77
CA LYS A 209 -10.95 -4.04 -6.45
C LYS A 209 -11.97 -4.24 -7.57
N ILE A 210 -11.78 -5.26 -8.41
CA ILE A 210 -12.76 -5.61 -9.46
C ILE A 210 -14.12 -5.92 -8.83
N SER A 211 -14.16 -6.67 -7.73
CA SER A 211 -15.42 -6.98 -7.07
C SER A 211 -16.09 -5.75 -6.44
N ILE A 212 -15.32 -4.81 -5.87
CA ILE A 212 -15.85 -3.55 -5.32
C ILE A 212 -16.47 -2.74 -6.46
N ILE A 213 -15.74 -2.54 -7.57
CA ILE A 213 -16.23 -1.81 -8.76
C ILE A 213 -17.54 -2.42 -9.28
N GLN A 214 -17.60 -3.75 -9.43
CA GLN A 214 -18.81 -4.43 -9.90
C GLN A 214 -20.03 -4.25 -8.98
N ASN A 215 -19.83 -4.16 -7.66
CA ASN A 215 -20.93 -3.92 -6.73
C ASN A 215 -21.38 -2.46 -6.75
N ILE A 216 -20.45 -1.52 -6.92
CA ILE A 216 -20.76 -0.09 -7.09
C ILE A 216 -21.53 0.15 -8.38
N ASP A 217 -21.14 -0.49 -9.49
CA ASP A 217 -21.87 -0.42 -10.77
C ASP A 217 -23.32 -0.93 -10.63
N ARG A 218 -23.56 -1.83 -9.67
CA ARG A 218 -24.89 -2.36 -9.32
C ARG A 218 -25.61 -1.53 -8.26
N LYS A 219 -25.00 -0.44 -7.78
CA LYS A 219 -25.51 0.46 -6.74
C LYS A 219 -25.79 -0.24 -5.40
N VAL A 220 -24.96 -1.20 -5.03
CA VAL A 220 -25.02 -1.85 -3.70
C VAL A 220 -24.45 -0.88 -2.66
N SER A 221 -25.09 -0.72 -1.49
CA SER A 221 -24.60 0.20 -0.44
C SER A 221 -23.16 -0.14 -0.01
N LEU A 222 -22.40 0.86 0.45
CA LEU A 222 -21.04 0.59 0.91
C LEU A 222 -21.04 -0.33 2.14
N ASP A 223 -22.06 -0.24 3.01
CA ASP A 223 -22.25 -1.13 4.15
C ASP A 223 -22.38 -2.60 3.72
N ASP A 224 -23.26 -2.89 2.74
CA ASP A 224 -23.47 -4.24 2.22
C ASP A 224 -22.22 -4.77 1.52
N ILE A 225 -21.46 -3.89 0.84
CA ILE A 225 -20.19 -4.26 0.23
C ILE A 225 -19.18 -4.65 1.31
N ALA A 226 -19.02 -3.83 2.35
CA ALA A 226 -18.10 -4.09 3.47
C ALA A 226 -18.44 -5.43 4.16
N GLU A 227 -19.71 -5.64 4.49
CA GLU A 227 -20.21 -6.87 5.12
C GLU A 227 -19.96 -8.10 4.22
N SER A 228 -20.31 -8.02 2.93
CA SER A 228 -20.13 -9.14 1.99
C SER A 228 -18.66 -9.54 1.78
N LYS A 229 -17.73 -8.62 2.05
CA LYS A 229 -16.28 -8.84 1.95
C LYS A 229 -15.62 -9.13 3.29
N GLY A 230 -16.34 -8.98 4.40
CA GLY A 230 -15.80 -9.15 5.76
C GLY A 230 -14.67 -8.17 6.05
N ILE A 231 -14.80 -6.92 5.58
CA ILE A 231 -13.85 -5.83 5.83
C ILE A 231 -14.58 -4.68 6.52
N GLU A 232 -13.84 -3.88 7.29
CA GLU A 232 -14.38 -2.67 7.92
C GLU A 232 -14.61 -1.56 6.89
N MET A 233 -15.54 -0.63 7.18
CA MET A 233 -15.83 0.52 6.29
C MET A 233 -14.56 1.31 5.95
N ASN A 234 -13.70 1.54 6.95
CA ASN A 234 -12.42 2.22 6.77
C ASN A 234 -11.49 1.55 5.75
N ASP A 235 -11.48 0.22 5.70
CA ASP A 235 -10.67 -0.53 4.75
C ASP A 235 -11.31 -0.55 3.35
N LEU A 236 -12.64 -0.59 3.28
CA LEU A 236 -13.37 -0.42 2.01
C LEU A 236 -13.10 0.96 1.40
N LEU A 237 -13.17 2.03 2.20
CA LEU A 237 -12.87 3.40 1.77
C LEU A 237 -11.42 3.52 1.28
N LYS A 238 -10.45 2.86 1.93
CA LYS A 238 -9.04 2.82 1.46
C LYS A 238 -8.90 2.14 0.10
N GLU A 239 -9.62 1.04 -0.11
CA GLU A 239 -9.61 0.37 -1.42
C GLU A 239 -10.29 1.23 -2.49
N LEU A 240 -11.38 1.93 -2.16
CA LEU A 240 -12.06 2.86 -3.05
C LEU A 240 -11.18 4.05 -3.45
N GLU A 241 -10.51 4.67 -2.49
CA GLU A 241 -9.49 5.69 -2.71
C GLU A 241 -8.44 5.18 -3.70
N SER A 242 -7.91 3.98 -3.46
CA SER A 242 -6.92 3.39 -4.35
C SER A 242 -7.46 3.13 -5.77
N ILE A 243 -8.76 2.80 -5.92
CA ILE A 243 -9.43 2.66 -7.21
C ILE A 243 -9.54 4.01 -7.92
N VAL A 244 -10.02 5.06 -7.26
CA VAL A 244 -10.17 6.38 -7.89
C VAL A 244 -8.82 7.05 -8.15
N TYR A 245 -7.83 6.90 -7.28
CA TYR A 245 -6.49 7.43 -7.53
C TYR A 245 -5.85 6.78 -8.75
N SER A 246 -6.14 5.50 -9.02
CA SER A 246 -5.72 4.82 -10.24
C SER A 246 -6.43 5.32 -11.51
N GLY A 247 -7.34 6.28 -11.46
CA GLY A 247 -7.99 6.76 -12.67
C GLY A 247 -9.27 6.00 -13.04
N THR A 248 -9.76 5.11 -12.17
CA THR A 248 -11.03 4.41 -12.40
C THR A 248 -12.17 5.28 -11.89
N ARG A 249 -13.16 5.54 -12.75
CA ARG A 249 -14.39 6.23 -12.33
C ARG A 249 -15.28 5.29 -11.54
N VAL A 250 -15.77 5.76 -10.40
CA VAL A 250 -16.79 5.14 -9.56
C VAL A 250 -17.88 6.19 -9.28
N ASN A 251 -19.13 5.75 -9.13
CA ASN A 251 -20.21 6.62 -8.69
C ASN A 251 -20.77 6.03 -7.39
N ILE A 252 -20.61 6.76 -6.29
CA ILE A 252 -21.11 6.38 -4.96
C ILE A 252 -22.18 7.35 -4.45
N ASP A 253 -22.75 8.19 -5.33
CA ASP A 253 -23.73 9.22 -4.99
C ASP A 253 -24.95 8.62 -4.30
N TYR A 254 -25.39 7.46 -4.78
CA TYR A 254 -26.54 6.75 -4.23
C TYR A 254 -26.39 6.37 -2.75
N HIS A 255 -25.16 6.24 -2.26
CA HIS A 255 -24.87 5.96 -0.86
C HIS A 255 -24.65 7.26 -0.08
N ILE A 256 -23.90 8.22 -0.65
CA ILE A 256 -23.68 9.55 -0.05
C ILE A 256 -25.02 10.22 0.24
N ASP A 257 -25.92 10.26 -0.73
CA ASP A 257 -27.25 10.90 -0.61
C ASP A 257 -28.16 10.22 0.44
N GLN A 258 -27.79 9.03 0.96
CA GLN A 258 -28.52 8.33 2.03
C GLN A 258 -27.94 8.61 3.43
N VAL A 259 -26.64 8.85 3.52
CA VAL A 259 -25.91 8.95 4.80
C VAL A 259 -25.54 10.38 5.17
N MET A 260 -25.65 11.31 4.22
CA MET A 260 -25.24 12.70 4.35
C MET A 260 -26.29 13.62 3.69
N ASP A 261 -26.50 14.79 4.26
CA ASP A 261 -27.32 15.85 3.69
C ASP A 261 -26.63 16.60 2.55
N GLU A 262 -27.44 17.25 1.71
CA GLU A 262 -26.95 17.94 0.52
C GLU A 262 -26.03 19.11 0.85
N ASP A 263 -26.29 19.87 1.92
CA ASP A 263 -25.47 21.02 2.31
C ASP A 263 -24.08 20.54 2.76
N HIS A 264 -23.99 19.55 3.66
CA HIS A 264 -22.70 18.98 4.08
C HIS A 264 -21.88 18.41 2.90
N ARG A 265 -22.55 17.71 1.98
CA ARG A 265 -21.90 17.14 0.80
C ARG A 265 -21.29 18.23 -0.07
N ASP A 266 -22.06 19.28 -0.31
CA ASP A 266 -21.68 20.36 -1.22
C ASP A 266 -20.55 21.21 -0.62
N ASP A 267 -20.55 21.42 0.70
CA ASP A 267 -19.48 22.13 1.43
C ASP A 267 -18.14 21.38 1.33
N ILE A 268 -18.12 20.08 1.64
CA ILE A 268 -16.90 19.26 1.51
C ILE A 268 -16.41 19.25 0.05
N PHE A 269 -17.33 19.13 -0.92
CA PHE A 269 -16.98 19.11 -2.34
C PHE A 269 -16.37 20.44 -2.78
N LEU A 270 -16.94 21.56 -2.32
CA LEU A 270 -16.46 22.90 -2.62
C LEU A 270 -15.06 23.13 -2.03
N TYR A 271 -14.83 22.72 -0.78
CA TYR A 271 -13.52 22.77 -0.15
C TYR A 271 -12.44 22.09 -1.01
N PHE A 272 -12.67 20.85 -1.43
CA PHE A 272 -11.69 20.13 -2.26
C PHE A 272 -11.47 20.77 -3.63
N LYS A 273 -12.46 21.50 -4.14
CA LYS A 273 -12.40 22.15 -5.44
C LYS A 273 -11.67 23.48 -5.40
N GLU A 274 -11.88 24.29 -4.36
CA GLU A 274 -11.48 25.70 -4.35
C GLU A 274 -10.39 26.01 -3.31
N ASP A 275 -10.43 25.39 -2.13
CA ASP A 275 -9.60 25.75 -0.99
C ASP A 275 -8.46 24.76 -0.73
N ALA A 276 -8.68 23.47 -0.98
CA ALA A 276 -7.74 22.42 -0.62
C ALA A 276 -6.42 22.49 -1.41
N GLU A 277 -5.31 22.65 -0.69
CA GLU A 277 -3.96 22.57 -1.26
C GLU A 277 -3.46 21.12 -1.42
N SER A 278 -3.99 20.21 -0.61
CA SER A 278 -3.66 18.77 -0.61
C SER A 278 -4.91 17.92 -0.46
N ASP A 279 -4.77 16.61 -0.67
CA ASP A 279 -5.85 15.64 -0.42
C ASP A 279 -5.78 15.01 0.97
N ASP A 280 -5.02 15.57 1.91
CA ASP A 280 -4.87 15.05 3.27
C ASP A 280 -6.17 15.20 4.09
N ILE A 281 -6.62 14.10 4.72
CA ILE A 281 -7.90 14.08 5.46
C ILE A 281 -7.83 14.83 6.79
N PRO A 282 -6.82 14.62 7.65
CA PRO A 282 -6.67 15.43 8.87
C PRO A 282 -6.66 16.92 8.60
N THR A 283 -5.92 17.38 7.58
CA THR A 283 -5.90 18.79 7.19
C THR A 283 -7.29 19.27 6.74
N ALA A 284 -8.01 18.45 5.96
CA ALA A 284 -9.36 18.79 5.55
C ALA A 284 -10.34 18.91 6.72
N LEU A 285 -10.23 18.01 7.72
CA LEU A 285 -11.07 18.04 8.92
C LEU A 285 -10.78 19.25 9.80
N GLU A 286 -9.52 19.67 9.94
CA GLU A 286 -9.18 20.91 10.66
C GLU A 286 -9.81 22.16 10.02
N GLU A 287 -9.79 22.25 8.69
CA GLU A 287 -10.32 23.40 7.94
C GLU A 287 -11.85 23.41 7.85
N LEU A 288 -12.46 22.23 7.65
CA LEU A 288 -13.92 22.07 7.58
C LEU A 288 -14.59 22.13 8.96
N GLY A 289 -13.87 21.74 10.01
CA GLY A 289 -14.38 21.66 11.37
C GLY A 289 -14.67 20.22 11.82
N GLU A 290 -13.83 19.70 12.72
CA GLU A 290 -13.93 18.32 13.27
C GLU A 290 -15.26 18.05 14.01
N ASP A 291 -15.93 19.10 14.48
CA ASP A 291 -17.22 18.99 15.18
C ASP A 291 -18.42 18.91 14.21
N GLU A 292 -18.26 19.33 12.94
CA GLU A 292 -19.32 19.38 11.92
C GLU A 292 -19.27 18.17 10.98
N PHE A 293 -18.07 17.70 10.63
CA PHE A 293 -17.88 16.64 9.64
C PHE A 293 -17.11 15.45 10.21
N SER A 294 -17.58 14.25 9.92
CA SER A 294 -16.86 13.02 10.25
C SER A 294 -15.80 12.66 9.20
N GLU A 295 -14.78 11.89 9.61
CA GLU A 295 -13.73 11.42 8.70
C GLU A 295 -14.31 10.61 7.52
N GLU A 296 -15.31 9.76 7.77
CA GLU A 296 -15.93 8.92 6.74
C GLU A 296 -16.66 9.78 5.70
N GLU A 297 -17.38 10.80 6.13
CA GLU A 297 -18.06 11.79 5.28
C GLU A 297 -17.08 12.51 4.35
N VAL A 298 -16.01 13.08 4.92
CA VAL A 298 -14.98 13.79 4.14
C VAL A 298 -14.32 12.84 3.14
N ARG A 299 -14.02 11.60 3.54
CA ARG A 299 -13.43 10.59 2.66
C ARG A 299 -14.35 10.20 1.51
N MET A 300 -15.64 9.99 1.76
CA MET A 300 -16.63 9.66 0.72
C MET A 300 -16.76 10.78 -0.33
N VAL A 301 -16.89 12.03 0.12
CA VAL A 301 -17.01 13.17 -0.81
C VAL A 301 -15.69 13.39 -1.56
N ARG A 302 -14.54 13.19 -0.92
CA ARG A 302 -13.23 13.22 -1.60
C ARG A 302 -13.13 12.15 -2.70
N ILE A 303 -13.60 10.92 -2.45
CA ILE A 303 -13.64 9.85 -3.45
C ILE A 303 -14.51 10.28 -4.65
N LYS A 304 -15.71 10.83 -4.38
CA LYS A 304 -16.59 11.39 -5.41
C LYS A 304 -15.89 12.48 -6.21
N PHE A 305 -15.29 13.46 -5.54
CA PHE A 305 -14.57 14.57 -6.16
C PHE A 305 -13.45 14.08 -7.10
N ILE A 306 -12.57 13.18 -6.63
CA ILE A 306 -11.48 12.64 -7.46
C ILE A 306 -12.02 11.87 -8.66
N SER A 307 -13.07 11.07 -8.45
CA SER A 307 -13.70 10.27 -9.51
C SER A 307 -14.30 11.14 -10.62
N GLU A 308 -14.97 12.23 -10.26
CA GLU A 308 -15.63 13.13 -11.22
C GLU A 308 -14.64 14.06 -11.92
N VAL A 309 -13.71 14.61 -11.15
CA VAL A 309 -12.87 15.73 -11.58
C VAL A 309 -11.53 15.25 -12.13
N GLY A 310 -10.98 14.16 -11.59
CA GLY A 310 -9.65 13.64 -11.97
C GLY A 310 -9.65 12.57 -13.03
N ASN A 311 -10.72 11.79 -13.14
CA ASN A 311 -10.76 10.60 -13.99
C ASN A 311 -11.58 10.80 -15.25
#